data_AF-A0A671NCK2-F1
#
_entry.id   AF-A0A671NCK2-F1
#
_cell.length_a   1.000
_cell.length_b   1.000
_cell.length_c   1.000
_cell.angle_alpha   90.00
_cell.angle_beta   90.00
_cell.angle_gamma   90.00
#
_symmetry.space_group_name_H-M   'P 1'
#
loop_
_entity.id
_entity.type
_entity.pdbx_description
1 polymer ?
#
loop_
_entity_poly.entity_id
_entity_poly.type
_entity_poly.pdbx_seq_one_letter_code
_entity_poly.pdbx_strand_id
1 'polypeptide(L)'
;MTEQMTVRGTLKGHSGWVTQIATTPQFPDMILSASRDKTIIMWKLTRDETNYGIPQRALKEPPKYKYCLYNLSVNIFFGLPNFCHETTIKNKL
;
A
#
# COMPACT_ATOMS: atom_id res chain seq x y z
N MET A 1 -5.81 22.05 25.80
CA MET A 1 -6.08 22.17 24.35
C MET A 1 -6.37 20.76 23.85
N THR A 2 -7.57 20.50 23.33
CA THR A 2 -7.95 19.13 22.88
C THR A 2 -7.58 18.97 21.42
N GLU A 3 -6.70 18.01 21.12
CA GLU A 3 -6.39 17.64 19.74
C GLU A 3 -7.59 16.93 19.10
N GLN A 4 -7.95 17.32 17.89
CA GLN A 4 -9.09 16.76 17.15
C GLN A 4 -8.65 16.35 15.75
N MET A 5 -9.10 15.16 15.33
CA MET A 5 -8.86 14.64 13.98
C MET A 5 -9.92 15.18 13.03
N THR A 6 -9.49 15.82 11.94
CA THR A 6 -10.37 16.30 10.87
C THR A 6 -10.04 15.57 9.57
N VAL A 7 -11.06 15.22 8.78
CA VAL A 7 -10.87 14.57 7.49
C VAL A 7 -10.28 15.60 6.52
N ARG A 8 -9.10 15.28 5.95
CA ARG A 8 -8.40 16.17 5.00
C ARG A 8 -8.67 15.85 3.54
N GLY A 9 -9.10 14.63 3.21
CA GLY A 9 -9.38 14.23 1.85
C GLY A 9 -9.58 12.73 1.70
N THR A 10 -9.72 12.27 0.46
CA THR A 10 -9.90 10.85 0.12
C THR A 10 -8.98 10.45 -1.02
N LEU A 11 -8.44 9.24 -0.97
CA LEU A 11 -7.65 8.64 -2.05
C LEU A 11 -8.54 7.66 -2.82
N LYS A 12 -8.83 7.95 -4.10
CA LYS A 12 -9.71 7.12 -4.94
C LYS A 12 -8.90 6.42 -6.02
N GLY A 13 -8.98 5.10 -6.09
CA GLY A 13 -8.28 4.31 -7.11
C GLY A 13 -8.47 2.80 -6.99
N HIS A 14 -8.72 2.29 -5.79
CA HIS A 14 -9.07 0.87 -5.62
C HIS A 14 -10.49 0.58 -6.08
N SER A 15 -10.65 -0.54 -6.78
CA SER A 15 -11.96 -1.04 -7.24
C SER A 15 -12.58 -2.03 -6.24
N GLY A 16 -11.80 -2.48 -5.26
CA GLY A 16 -12.21 -3.39 -4.20
C GLY A 16 -11.99 -2.80 -2.82
N TRP A 17 -12.26 -3.61 -1.80
CA TRP A 17 -12.01 -3.24 -0.41
C TRP A 17 -10.52 -3.17 -0.14
N VAL A 18 -10.09 -2.03 0.44
CA VAL A 18 -8.76 -1.86 0.99
C VAL A 18 -8.64 -2.71 2.24
N THR A 19 -7.68 -3.62 2.27
CA THR A 19 -7.46 -4.56 3.38
C THR A 19 -6.31 -4.13 4.26
N GLN A 20 -5.35 -3.36 3.71
CA GLN A 20 -4.15 -2.96 4.44
C GLN A 20 -3.60 -1.63 3.92
N ILE A 21 -2.99 -0.87 4.83
CA ILE A 21 -2.26 0.37 4.56
C ILE A 21 -0.89 0.25 5.23
N ALA A 22 0.16 0.67 4.52
CA ALA A 22 1.52 0.72 5.04
C ALA A 22 2.14 2.09 4.79
N THR A 23 2.83 2.60 5.79
CA THR A 23 3.54 3.89 5.77
C THR A 23 4.99 3.68 6.18
N THR A 24 5.91 4.46 5.64
CA THR A 24 7.34 4.39 5.98
C THR A 24 7.81 5.75 6.51
N PRO A 25 8.58 5.78 7.61
CA PRO A 25 9.15 7.03 8.12
C PRO A 25 10.26 7.58 7.20
N GLN A 26 10.83 6.75 6.31
CA GLN A 26 11.86 7.19 5.35
C GLN A 26 11.27 8.06 4.24
N PHE A 27 10.01 7.81 3.86
CA PHE A 27 9.31 8.54 2.81
C PHE A 27 7.93 8.98 3.32
N PRO A 28 7.83 10.11 4.04
CA PRO A 28 6.59 10.55 4.68
C PRO A 28 5.49 10.91 3.68
N ASP A 29 5.85 11.24 2.45
CA ASP A 29 4.90 11.56 1.39
C ASP A 29 4.47 10.33 0.58
N MET A 30 4.80 9.11 1.05
CA MET A 30 4.52 7.86 0.36
C MET A 30 3.65 6.95 1.23
N ILE A 31 2.54 6.47 0.65
CA ILE A 31 1.66 5.47 1.29
C ILE A 31 1.47 4.30 0.34
N LEU A 32 1.44 3.09 0.89
CA LEU A 32 1.05 1.88 0.16
C LEU A 32 -0.33 1.44 0.65
N SER A 33 -1.22 1.09 -0.28
CA SER A 33 -2.50 0.44 0.05
C SER A 33 -2.65 -0.86 -0.73
N ALA A 34 -3.12 -1.90 -0.05
CA ALA A 34 -3.44 -3.20 -0.63
C ALA A 34 -4.95 -3.43 -0.62
N SER A 35 -5.46 -4.03 -1.70
CA SER A 35 -6.90 -4.23 -1.90
C SER A 35 -7.23 -5.62 -2.43
N ARG A 36 -8.47 -6.06 -2.19
CA ARG A 36 -9.04 -7.31 -2.74
C ARG A 36 -9.18 -7.29 -4.26
N ASP A 37 -8.98 -6.15 -4.91
CA ASP A 37 -8.87 -6.05 -6.38
C ASP A 37 -7.56 -6.64 -6.93
N LYS A 38 -6.71 -7.22 -6.06
CA LYS A 38 -5.42 -7.84 -6.38
C LYS A 38 -4.40 -6.82 -6.90
N THR A 39 -4.54 -5.58 -6.44
CA THR A 39 -3.61 -4.50 -6.72
C THR A 39 -3.09 -3.91 -5.42
N ILE A 40 -1.84 -3.45 -5.49
CA ILE A 40 -1.21 -2.61 -4.47
C ILE A 40 -0.93 -1.27 -5.14
N ILE A 41 -1.49 -0.20 -4.58
CA ILE A 41 -1.30 1.16 -5.10
C ILE A 41 -0.31 1.90 -4.20
N MET A 42 0.67 2.52 -4.85
CA MET A 42 1.65 3.41 -4.26
C MET A 42 1.17 4.84 -4.48
N TRP A 43 0.81 5.50 -3.38
CA TRP A 43 0.31 6.86 -3.34
C TRP A 43 1.44 7.82 -3.02
N LYS A 44 1.50 8.92 -3.77
CA LYS A 44 2.28 10.10 -3.42
C LYS A 44 1.35 11.16 -2.86
N LEU A 45 1.57 11.57 -1.63
CA LEU A 45 0.79 12.60 -0.95
C LEU A 45 1.23 13.98 -1.42
N THR A 46 0.30 14.76 -1.96
CA THR A 46 0.52 16.17 -2.30
C THR A 46 -0.13 17.10 -1.26
N ARG A 47 -1.02 16.56 -0.41
CA ARG A 47 -1.72 17.27 0.68
C ARG A 47 -2.55 18.46 0.20
N ASP A 48 -3.04 18.40 -1.04
CA ASP A 48 -3.96 19.39 -1.58
C ASP A 48 -5.38 19.17 -1.04
N GLU A 49 -6.17 20.23 -0.86
CA GLU A 49 -7.53 20.17 -0.30
C GLU A 49 -8.51 19.39 -1.20
N THR A 50 -8.29 19.39 -2.51
CA THR A 50 -9.14 18.72 -3.49
C THR A 50 -8.67 17.31 -3.83
N ASN A 51 -7.36 17.06 -3.78
CA ASN A 51 -6.77 15.77 -4.12
C ASN A 51 -5.59 15.46 -3.18
N TYR A 52 -5.87 14.71 -2.10
CA TYR A 52 -4.90 14.49 -1.03
C TYR A 52 -3.63 13.75 -1.49
N GLY A 53 -3.74 12.95 -2.54
CA GLY A 53 -2.61 12.24 -3.13
C GLY A 53 -2.95 11.59 -4.46
N ILE A 54 -1.91 11.39 -5.25
CA ILE A 54 -1.98 10.81 -6.59
C ILE A 54 -1.49 9.36 -6.58
N PRO A 55 -2.13 8.45 -7.32
CA PRO A 55 -1.63 7.09 -7.51
C PRO A 55 -0.40 7.16 -8.42
N GLN A 56 0.79 6.95 -7.87
CA GLN A 56 2.04 7.02 -8.62
C GLN A 56 2.33 5.70 -9.35
N ARG A 57 2.06 4.57 -8.70
CA ARG A 57 2.24 3.23 -9.30
C ARG A 57 1.16 2.28 -8.79
N ALA A 58 0.73 1.36 -9.66
CA ALA A 58 -0.12 0.24 -9.29
C ALA A 58 0.61 -1.05 -9.64
N LEU A 59 0.89 -1.87 -8.63
CA LEU A 59 1.43 -3.21 -8.78
C LEU A 59 0.27 -4.18 -8.83
N LYS A 60 0.17 -4.94 -9.92
CA LYS A 60 -0.85 -5.98 -10.08
C LYS A 60 -0.19 -7.35 -10.03
N GLU A 61 -0.86 -8.29 -9.38
CA GLU A 61 -0.37 -9.66 -9.33
C GLU A 61 -0.30 -10.27 -10.75
N PRO A 62 0.83 -10.90 -11.13
CA PRO A 62 0.93 -11.60 -12.41
C PRO A 62 0.05 -12.87 -12.40
N PRO A 63 -0.53 -13.25 -13.55
CA PRO A 63 -1.57 -14.28 -13.63
C PRO A 63 -1.10 -15.71 -13.26
N LYS A 64 0.20 -15.94 -13.08
CA LYS A 64 0.79 -17.27 -12.88
C LYS A 64 0.87 -17.72 -11.42
N TYR A 65 0.70 -16.84 -10.43
CA TYR A 65 0.80 -17.21 -9.01
C TYR A 65 -0.58 -17.29 -8.37
N LYS A 66 -1.42 -18.22 -8.86
CA LYS A 66 -2.81 -18.41 -8.38
C LYS A 66 -2.92 -18.92 -6.93
N TYR A 67 -1.85 -19.43 -6.33
CA TYR A 67 -1.92 -20.08 -5.00
C TYR A 67 -0.83 -19.68 -4.00
N CYS A 68 0.24 -18.97 -4.40
CA CYS A 68 1.26 -18.55 -3.44
C CYS A 68 0.80 -17.37 -2.56
N LEU A 69 -0.29 -16.69 -2.93
CA LEU A 69 -0.77 -15.47 -2.28
C LEU A 69 -2.08 -15.65 -1.49
N TYR A 70 -2.68 -16.84 -1.47
CA TYR A 70 -3.75 -17.13 -0.49
C TYR A 70 -3.23 -17.11 0.97
N ASN A 71 -1.90 -17.12 1.16
CA ASN A 71 -1.24 -16.82 2.44
C ASN A 71 -0.53 -15.46 2.48
N LEU A 72 -0.44 -14.71 1.36
CA LEU A 72 0.10 -13.34 1.36
C LEU A 72 -0.98 -12.29 1.60
N SER A 73 -2.18 -12.69 2.02
CA SER A 73 -3.21 -11.79 2.51
C SER A 73 -3.20 -11.58 4.02
N VAL A 74 -2.19 -12.06 4.78
CA VAL A 74 -2.22 -11.91 6.25
C VAL A 74 -0.89 -11.70 6.98
N ASN A 75 0.27 -11.75 6.32
CA ASN A 75 1.56 -11.57 7.02
C ASN A 75 2.44 -10.49 6.39
N ILE A 76 1.96 -9.25 6.43
CA ILE A 76 2.87 -8.10 6.51
C ILE A 76 2.65 -7.51 7.90
N PHE A 77 3.62 -7.80 8.78
CA PHE A 77 3.76 -7.40 10.19
C PHE A 77 2.94 -8.15 11.25
N PHE A 78 3.20 -9.45 11.45
CA PHE A 78 3.31 -9.98 12.82
C PHE A 78 4.58 -10.85 12.89
N GLY A 79 5.42 -10.57 13.87
CA GLY A 79 6.79 -11.08 13.95
C GLY A 79 6.90 -12.61 13.94
N LEU A 80 7.50 -13.14 12.89
CA LEU A 80 8.12 -14.47 12.87
C LEU A 80 9.51 -14.34 12.23
N PRO A 81 10.59 -14.86 12.86
CA PRO A 81 11.96 -14.52 12.48
C PRO A 81 12.50 -15.22 11.22
N ASN A 82 11.70 -15.99 10.47
CA ASN A 82 12.26 -16.97 9.52
C ASN A 82 11.64 -16.97 8.12
N PHE A 83 11.21 -15.84 7.55
CA PHE A 83 10.79 -15.83 6.14
C PHE A 83 11.10 -14.54 5.41
N CYS A 84 12.39 -14.20 5.32
CA CYS A 84 12.90 -13.23 4.37
C CYS A 84 13.85 -13.94 3.40
N HIS A 85 13.30 -14.58 2.36
CA HIS A 85 14.06 -14.71 1.11
C HIS A 85 13.64 -13.55 0.20
N GLU A 86 14.33 -12.44 0.41
CA GLU A 86 14.83 -11.56 -0.64
C GLU A 86 13.97 -11.47 -1.91
N THR A 87 12.91 -10.67 -1.86
CA THR A 87 12.40 -10.04 -3.09
C THR A 87 12.87 -8.60 -3.09
N THR A 88 14.16 -8.45 -3.38
CA THR A 88 14.78 -7.20 -3.78
C THR A 88 13.95 -6.63 -4.92
N ILE A 89 13.16 -5.59 -4.62
CA ILE A 89 12.65 -4.65 -5.61
C ILE A 89 13.89 -3.96 -6.16
N LYS A 90 14.59 -4.62 -7.09
CA LYS A 90 15.65 -3.99 -7.86
C LYS A 90 14.96 -2.92 -8.70
N ASN A 91 15.18 -1.68 -8.31
CA ASN A 91 15.16 -0.52 -9.18
C ASN A 91 15.65 -0.92 -10.57
N LYS A 92 14.73 -0.96 -11.53
CA LYS A 92 15.08 -0.94 -12.94
C LYS A 92 15.04 0.52 -13.38
N LEU A 93 16.15 1.20 -13.13
CA LEU A 93 16.67 2.19 -14.08
C LEU A 93 17.27 1.41 -15.26
#